data_AF-A0A8H3KTZ3-F1
#
_entry.id   AF-A0A8H3KTZ3-F1
#
_cell.length_a   1.000
_cell.length_b   1.000
_cell.length_c   1.000
_cell.angle_alpha   90.00
_cell.angle_beta   90.00
_cell.angle_gamma   90.00
#
_symmetry.space_group_name_H-M   'P 1'
#
loop_
_entity.id
_entity.type
_entity.pdbx_description
1 polymer ?
#
loop_
_entity_poly.entity_id
_entity_poly.type
_entity_poly.pdbx_seq_one_letter_code
_entity_poly.pdbx_strand_id
1 'polypeptide(L)'
;MDLVINSMGKGLSLSEAIEQVLANAEKKKHSGLANNLYHFIHKEKHEFIAEYNSLCFDCSCLDVEQYALKVYMNTFYGTAGDSKSPFFLRELAGGVTSAGWKNIKLVTNFVKSKGFQIKYGDTDSLYLVCPEEFFQECDTAYDNGNGFSKEEYWSQMVNISMGVIERLRDEVNDFLRNDNGSSFLKMAYEKVLFPVVFTGKKKYYGIPHTRKPNFNNKLFIREVEIVKQDQSSLFRKVGRRIMDKSMKMDNLCSLHQIIEDVLEETVKDISQTDFNEIIKTAVWRPDKNNKSVQYFISRMQDRHTREEADTKQLIKKSLTPKPYFYEISEPGERFEYVVVENDLSQKVGDKMEYPEVARCLGKKIDISYYLKSVIGLYARFINYDDSYQPSSETLLEALKKLKDGNKAGDNKADDGGIDEDDLDKDEEDEDEMDEDEISKIRDSLAQKSAEKWVRGYIKNLHEGLKKDEAIISHLWKRARIYAKKYSILLMLIK
;
A
#
# COMPACT_ATOMS: atom_id res chain seq x y z
N MET A 1 11.21 -25.53 0.99
CA MET A 1 10.11 -25.93 0.09
C MET A 1 9.75 -24.81 -0.87
N ASP A 2 9.56 -23.56 -0.43
CA ASP A 2 9.26 -22.41 -1.31
C ASP A 2 10.21 -22.30 -2.52
N LEU A 3 11.51 -22.49 -2.28
CA LEU A 3 12.52 -22.47 -3.34
C LEU A 3 12.33 -23.58 -4.37
N VAL A 4 11.92 -24.77 -3.91
CA VAL A 4 11.62 -25.92 -4.77
C VAL A 4 10.34 -25.66 -5.55
N ILE A 5 9.27 -25.17 -4.91
CA ILE A 5 8.03 -24.74 -5.57
C ILE A 5 8.33 -23.70 -6.66
N ASN A 6 9.19 -22.72 -6.38
CA ASN A 6 9.60 -21.70 -7.35
C ASN A 6 10.36 -22.31 -8.54
N SER A 7 11.32 -23.21 -8.29
CA SER A 7 12.04 -23.93 -9.35
C SER A 7 11.10 -24.79 -10.20
N MET A 8 10.13 -25.47 -9.58
CA MET A 8 9.09 -26.23 -10.30
C MET A 8 8.18 -25.33 -11.13
N GLY A 9 7.90 -24.10 -10.67
CA GLY A 9 7.18 -23.08 -11.44
C GLY A 9 7.91 -22.63 -12.71
N LYS A 10 9.23 -22.85 -12.78
CA LYS A 10 10.06 -22.62 -13.98
C LYS A 10 10.11 -23.84 -14.92
N GLY A 11 9.30 -24.87 -14.67
CA GLY A 11 9.19 -26.07 -15.51
C GLY A 11 10.06 -27.26 -15.10
N LEU A 12 10.79 -27.17 -13.98
CA LEU A 12 11.58 -28.28 -13.47
C LEU A 12 10.70 -29.35 -12.81
N SER A 13 11.11 -30.62 -12.92
CA SER A 13 10.54 -31.70 -12.09
C SER A 13 10.89 -31.49 -10.60
N LEU A 14 10.19 -32.19 -9.71
CA LEU A 14 10.45 -32.09 -8.27
C LEU A 14 11.91 -32.47 -7.93
N SER A 15 12.42 -33.55 -8.51
CA SER A 15 13.81 -34.00 -8.30
C SER A 15 14.82 -32.96 -8.77
N GLU A 16 14.68 -32.46 -10.01
CA GLU A 16 15.58 -31.44 -10.56
C GLU A 16 15.52 -30.14 -9.77
N ALA A 17 14.33 -29.74 -9.31
CA ALA A 17 14.15 -28.56 -8.48
C ALA A 17 14.84 -28.71 -7.11
N ILE A 18 14.75 -29.88 -6.47
CA ILE A 18 15.44 -30.16 -5.21
C ILE A 18 16.95 -30.13 -5.41
N GLU A 19 17.46 -30.82 -6.43
CA GLU A 19 18.89 -30.86 -6.75
C GLU A 19 19.45 -29.46 -7.05
N GLN A 20 18.73 -28.66 -7.83
CA GLN A 20 19.10 -27.27 -8.13
C GLN A 20 19.14 -26.41 -6.86
N VAL A 21 18.16 -26.57 -5.96
CA VAL A 21 18.13 -25.83 -4.69
C VAL A 21 19.29 -26.24 -3.78
N LEU A 22 19.65 -27.52 -3.74
CA LEU A 22 20.79 -28.02 -2.98
C LEU A 22 22.13 -27.55 -3.56
N ALA A 23 22.30 -27.61 -4.88
CA ALA A 23 23.49 -27.12 -5.57
C ALA A 23 23.76 -25.62 -5.30
N ASN A 24 22.68 -24.84 -5.15
CA ASN A 24 22.75 -23.41 -4.85
C ASN A 24 22.82 -23.08 -3.34
N ALA A 25 22.85 -24.08 -2.46
CA ALA A 25 22.92 -23.86 -1.02
C ALA A 25 24.36 -23.57 -0.58
N GLU A 26 24.53 -22.60 0.33
CA GLU A 26 25.82 -22.34 0.97
C GLU A 26 26.35 -23.61 1.64
N LYS A 27 27.66 -23.89 1.50
CA LYS A 27 28.31 -25.10 2.07
C LYS A 27 27.96 -25.37 3.54
N LYS A 28 27.83 -24.31 4.36
CA LYS A 28 27.49 -24.42 5.80
C LYS A 28 26.04 -24.85 6.06
N LYS A 29 25.12 -24.58 5.14
CA LYS A 29 23.68 -24.88 5.29
C LYS A 29 23.24 -26.09 4.45
N HIS A 30 24.11 -26.57 3.56
CA HIS A 30 23.82 -27.68 2.66
C HIS A 30 23.36 -28.93 3.40
N SER A 31 24.05 -29.37 4.46
CA SER A 31 23.70 -30.59 5.20
C SER A 31 22.29 -30.54 5.82
N GLY A 32 21.94 -29.43 6.46
CA GLY A 32 20.61 -29.25 7.05
C GLY A 32 19.51 -29.15 5.98
N LEU A 33 19.77 -28.44 4.88
CA LEU A 33 18.82 -28.34 3.77
C LEU A 33 18.59 -29.70 3.10
N ALA A 34 19.67 -30.46 2.92
CA ALA A 34 19.65 -31.76 2.28
C ALA A 34 18.87 -32.78 3.13
N ASN A 35 19.10 -32.81 4.45
CA ASN A 35 18.32 -33.66 5.36
C ASN A 35 16.81 -33.38 5.26
N ASN A 36 16.44 -32.10 5.13
CA ASN A 36 15.03 -31.69 5.02
C ASN A 36 14.43 -31.93 3.64
N LEU A 37 15.23 -32.07 2.57
CA LEU A 37 14.72 -32.18 1.21
C LEU A 37 14.87 -33.57 0.59
N TYR A 38 15.85 -34.38 1.00
CA TYR A 38 16.14 -35.68 0.40
C TYR A 38 14.96 -36.64 0.44
N HIS A 39 14.18 -36.62 1.52
CA HIS A 39 13.01 -37.48 1.66
C HIS A 39 11.87 -37.15 0.67
N PHE A 40 11.95 -36.02 -0.04
CA PHE A 40 11.01 -35.63 -1.08
C PHE A 40 11.46 -36.00 -2.50
N ILE A 41 12.73 -36.36 -2.71
CA ILE A 41 13.27 -36.62 -4.06
C ILE A 41 12.51 -37.76 -4.75
N HIS A 42 12.10 -38.77 -3.99
CA HIS A 42 11.38 -39.93 -4.50
C HIS A 42 9.86 -39.85 -4.33
N LYS A 43 9.32 -38.76 -3.77
CA LYS A 43 7.88 -38.57 -3.62
C LYS A 43 7.27 -38.06 -4.93
N GLU A 44 5.98 -38.30 -5.10
CA GLU A 44 5.25 -37.66 -6.18
C GLU A 44 5.03 -36.16 -5.92
N LYS A 45 4.92 -35.38 -6.99
CA LYS A 45 4.67 -33.93 -6.92
C LYS A 45 3.45 -33.59 -6.06
N HIS A 46 2.37 -34.37 -6.17
CA HIS A 46 1.13 -34.10 -5.44
C HIS A 46 1.30 -34.30 -3.93
N GLU A 47 2.08 -35.29 -3.50
CA GLU A 47 2.41 -35.54 -2.09
C GLU A 47 3.26 -34.40 -1.51
N PHE A 48 4.28 -33.96 -2.25
CA PHE A 48 5.10 -32.80 -1.86
C PHE A 48 4.25 -31.55 -1.66
N ILE A 49 3.31 -31.28 -2.59
CA ILE A 49 2.41 -30.13 -2.51
C ILE A 49 1.46 -30.25 -1.31
N ALA A 50 0.94 -31.45 -1.03
CA ALA A 50 0.05 -31.66 0.13
C ALA A 50 0.79 -31.40 1.46
N GLU A 51 2.00 -31.93 1.62
CA GLU A 51 2.82 -31.72 2.81
C GLU A 51 3.24 -30.25 2.96
N TYR A 52 3.63 -29.61 1.84
CA TYR A 52 3.90 -28.18 1.80
C TYR A 52 2.70 -27.34 2.25
N ASN A 53 1.50 -27.63 1.74
CA ASN A 53 0.29 -26.91 2.11
C ASN A 53 -0.08 -27.11 3.59
N SER A 54 0.10 -28.32 4.13
CA SER A 54 -0.11 -28.61 5.56
C SER A 54 0.84 -27.77 6.42
N LEU A 55 2.13 -27.75 6.06
CA LEU A 55 3.12 -26.95 6.79
C LEU A 55 2.83 -25.44 6.71
N CYS A 56 2.39 -24.96 5.54
CA CYS A 56 1.95 -23.56 5.39
C CYS A 56 0.74 -23.23 6.27
N PHE A 57 -0.20 -24.16 6.42
CA PHE A 57 -1.34 -24.01 7.31
C PHE A 57 -0.88 -23.91 8.78
N ASP A 58 -0.04 -24.84 9.23
CA ASP A 58 0.48 -24.85 10.61
C ASP A 58 1.28 -23.57 10.91
N CYS A 59 2.15 -23.14 9.99
CA CYS A 59 2.86 -21.87 10.09
C CYS A 59 1.90 -20.67 10.21
N SER A 60 0.79 -20.68 9.46
CA SER A 60 -0.21 -19.62 9.53
C SER A 60 -0.95 -19.61 10.87
N CYS A 61 -1.26 -20.78 11.43
CA CYS A 61 -1.85 -20.89 12.76
C CYS A 61 -0.93 -20.30 13.85
N LEU A 62 0.36 -20.67 13.83
CA LEU A 62 1.35 -20.14 14.77
C LEU A 62 1.56 -18.62 14.61
N ASP A 63 1.50 -18.11 13.37
CA ASP A 63 1.57 -16.66 13.10
C ASP A 63 0.35 -15.92 13.66
N VAL A 64 -0.85 -16.51 13.59
CA VAL A 64 -2.05 -15.95 14.21
C VAL A 64 -1.94 -15.94 15.75
N GLU A 65 -1.40 -17.00 16.36
CA GLU A 65 -1.19 -17.08 17.81
C GLU A 65 -0.22 -16.01 18.31
N GLN A 66 0.96 -15.87 17.69
CA GLN A 66 1.92 -14.83 18.09
C GLN A 66 1.38 -13.42 17.82
N TYR A 67 0.58 -13.23 16.75
CA TYR A 67 -0.07 -11.96 16.47
C TYR A 67 -1.13 -11.61 17.52
N ALA A 68 -1.93 -12.59 17.98
CA ALA A 68 -2.91 -12.39 19.04
C ALA A 68 -2.25 -11.95 20.35
N LEU A 69 -1.13 -12.59 20.73
CA LEU A 69 -0.34 -12.18 21.90
C LEU A 69 0.20 -10.76 21.76
N LYS A 70 0.74 -10.41 20.58
CA LYS A 70 1.20 -9.03 20.31
C LYS A 70 0.07 -8.01 20.44
N VAL A 71 -1.10 -8.28 19.87
CA VAL A 71 -2.27 -7.39 19.97
C VAL A 71 -2.70 -7.23 21.42
N TYR A 72 -2.75 -8.33 22.18
CA TYR A 72 -3.05 -8.31 23.61
C TYR A 72 -2.06 -7.43 24.39
N MET A 73 -0.75 -7.59 24.16
CA MET A 73 0.28 -6.76 24.81
C MET A 73 0.12 -5.27 24.47
N ASN A 74 -0.11 -4.94 23.20
CA ASN A 74 -0.30 -3.55 22.76
C ASN A 74 -1.60 -2.92 23.30
N THR A 75 -2.57 -3.74 23.69
CA THR A 75 -3.85 -3.27 24.26
C THR A 75 -3.63 -2.60 25.61
N PHE A 76 -2.65 -3.02 26.43
CA PHE A 76 -2.36 -2.36 27.71
C PHE A 76 -1.94 -0.91 27.52
N TYR A 77 -1.04 -0.65 26.58
CA TYR A 77 -0.64 0.70 26.20
C TYR A 77 -1.84 1.51 25.68
N GLY A 78 -2.63 0.95 24.77
CA GLY A 78 -3.81 1.63 24.23
C GLY A 78 -4.86 1.97 25.29
N THR A 79 -5.06 1.06 26.24
CA THR A 79 -6.01 1.21 27.35
C THR A 79 -5.57 2.26 28.36
N ALA A 80 -4.26 2.41 28.58
CA ALA A 80 -3.71 3.50 29.40
C ALA A 80 -3.88 4.88 28.75
N GLY A 81 -3.97 4.95 27.42
CA GLY A 81 -4.20 6.20 26.68
C GLY A 81 -5.67 6.58 26.50
N ASP A 82 -6.62 5.69 26.78
CA ASP A 82 -8.06 5.96 26.61
C ASP A 82 -8.65 6.60 27.87
N SER A 83 -9.08 7.87 27.78
CA SER A 83 -9.67 8.60 28.91
C SER A 83 -10.98 8.02 29.44
N LYS A 84 -11.61 7.09 28.70
CA LYS A 84 -12.81 6.37 29.14
C LYS A 84 -12.49 5.08 29.89
N SER A 85 -11.24 4.64 29.86
CA SER A 85 -10.80 3.40 30.49
C SER A 85 -10.62 3.58 32.01
N PRO A 86 -10.99 2.58 32.83
CA PRO A 86 -10.67 2.61 34.26
C PRO A 86 -9.16 2.50 34.54
N PHE A 87 -8.34 2.14 33.54
CA PHE A 87 -6.87 2.08 33.64
C PHE A 87 -6.18 3.26 32.96
N PHE A 88 -6.90 4.36 32.71
CA PHE A 88 -6.34 5.56 32.08
C PHE A 88 -5.17 6.12 32.90
N LEU A 89 -4.03 6.29 32.25
CA LEU A 89 -2.82 6.88 32.80
C LEU A 89 -2.06 7.61 31.68
N ARG A 90 -2.39 8.89 31.48
CA ARG A 90 -1.89 9.70 30.37
C ARG A 90 -0.37 9.83 30.38
N GLU A 91 0.23 9.94 31.56
CA GLU A 91 1.67 10.10 31.76
C GLU A 91 2.43 8.86 31.28
N LEU A 92 1.87 7.67 31.49
CA LEU A 92 2.44 6.43 30.99
C LEU A 92 2.37 6.37 29.46
N ALA A 93 1.20 6.63 28.89
CA ALA A 93 1.02 6.61 27.43
C ALA A 93 1.90 7.68 26.73
N GLY A 94 1.96 8.88 27.30
CA GLY A 94 2.83 9.97 26.85
C GLY A 94 4.31 9.59 26.97
N GLY A 95 4.73 9.08 28.12
CA GLY A 95 6.11 8.64 28.37
C GLY A 95 6.59 7.57 27.39
N VAL A 96 5.75 6.57 27.09
CA VAL A 96 6.06 5.53 26.09
C VAL A 96 6.22 6.13 24.69
N THR A 97 5.33 7.05 24.29
CA THR A 97 5.40 7.70 22.97
C THR A 97 6.64 8.57 22.83
N SER A 98 6.92 9.40 23.84
CA SER A 98 8.10 10.27 23.87
C SER A 98 9.40 9.47 23.87
N ALA A 99 9.47 8.37 24.63
CA ALA A 99 10.63 7.47 24.60
C ALA A 99 10.82 6.83 23.22
N GLY A 100 9.74 6.35 22.59
CA GLY A 100 9.79 5.82 21.23
C GLY A 100 10.34 6.85 20.23
N TRP A 101 9.85 8.09 20.28
CA TRP A 101 10.30 9.17 19.41
C TRP A 101 11.77 9.56 19.64
N LYS A 102 12.20 9.64 20.90
CA LYS A 102 13.61 9.86 21.25
C LYS A 102 14.51 8.76 20.69
N ASN A 103 14.13 7.49 20.87
CA ASN A 103 14.92 6.35 20.44
C ASN A 103 15.05 6.25 18.92
N ILE A 104 13.96 6.44 18.17
CA ILE A 104 14.02 6.41 16.70
C ILE A 104 14.86 7.57 16.14
N LYS A 105 14.79 8.76 16.75
CA LYS A 105 15.63 9.92 16.39
C LYS A 105 17.10 9.67 16.69
N LEU A 106 17.40 9.05 17.83
CA LEU A 106 18.76 8.65 18.22
C LEU A 106 19.36 7.63 17.24
N VAL A 107 18.61 6.58 16.88
CA VAL A 107 19.03 5.59 15.87
C VAL A 107 19.20 6.26 14.50
N THR A 108 18.27 7.13 14.12
CA THR A 108 18.32 7.90 12.87
C THR A 108 19.62 8.69 12.75
N ASN A 109 19.99 9.44 13.80
CA ASN A 109 21.20 10.23 13.81
C ASN A 109 22.46 9.36 13.73
N PHE A 110 22.49 8.25 14.47
CA PHE A 110 23.60 7.29 14.44
C PHE A 110 23.79 6.71 13.03
N VAL A 111 22.71 6.25 12.40
CA VAL A 111 22.74 5.66 11.07
C VAL A 111 23.18 6.69 10.02
N LYS A 112 22.69 7.93 10.11
CA LYS A 112 23.16 9.04 9.24
C LYS A 112 24.65 9.32 9.43
N SER A 113 25.16 9.28 10.66
CA SER A 113 26.59 9.48 10.94
C SER A 113 27.49 8.41 10.32
N LYS A 114 26.93 7.25 9.99
CA LYS A 114 27.57 6.14 9.28
C LYS A 114 27.46 6.26 7.75
N GLY A 115 26.91 7.36 7.23
CA GLY A 115 26.79 7.63 5.80
C GLY A 115 25.53 7.06 5.14
N PHE A 116 24.67 6.34 5.88
CA PHE A 116 23.42 5.81 5.32
C PHE A 116 22.41 6.93 5.12
N GLN A 117 21.72 6.89 4.00
CA GLN A 117 20.59 7.79 3.76
C GLN A 117 19.32 7.15 4.31
N ILE A 118 18.44 7.97 4.89
CA ILE A 118 17.12 7.52 5.35
C ILE A 118 16.12 7.87 4.26
N LYS A 119 15.54 6.84 3.64
CA LYS A 119 14.51 7.00 2.62
C LYS A 119 13.13 7.20 3.23
N TYR A 120 12.85 6.46 4.30
CA TYR A 120 11.56 6.52 4.99
C TYR A 120 11.72 6.08 6.45
N GLY A 121 10.85 6.54 7.32
CA GLY A 121 10.73 6.06 8.69
C GLY A 121 9.26 6.05 9.11
N ASP A 122 8.87 5.04 9.88
CA ASP A 122 7.54 4.97 10.50
C ASP A 122 7.68 4.43 11.91
N THR A 123 7.44 5.27 12.92
CA THR A 123 7.30 5.00 14.38
C THR A 123 8.33 4.04 15.01
N ASP A 124 8.38 2.80 14.56
CA ASP A 124 9.22 1.69 14.98
C ASP A 124 10.13 1.15 13.85
N SER A 125 10.27 1.85 12.73
CA SER A 125 10.98 1.34 11.55
C SER A 125 11.74 2.42 10.78
N LEU A 126 12.88 2.04 10.20
CA LEU A 126 13.70 2.85 9.30
C LEU A 126 13.97 2.11 8.00
N TYR A 127 13.76 2.82 6.89
CA TYR A 127 14.08 2.40 5.54
C TYR A 127 15.33 3.16 5.10
N LEU A 128 16.43 2.44 4.99
CA LEU A 128 17.76 2.95 4.76
C LEU A 128 18.18 2.68 3.32
N VAL A 129 19.10 3.50 2.82
CA VAL A 129 19.80 3.27 1.55
C VAL A 129 21.28 3.17 1.89
N CYS A 130 21.90 2.07 1.45
CA CYS A 130 23.34 1.88 1.61
C CYS A 130 24.11 2.98 0.85
N PRO A 131 25.23 3.47 1.42
CA PRO A 131 26.20 4.28 0.70
C PRO A 131 26.58 3.67 -0.66
N GLU A 132 26.71 4.52 -1.67
CA GLU A 132 27.01 4.07 -3.04
C GLU A 132 28.35 3.36 -3.15
N GLU A 133 29.28 3.67 -2.25
CA GLU A 133 30.62 3.06 -2.15
C GLU A 133 30.57 1.53 -2.05
N PHE A 134 29.56 0.99 -1.36
CA PHE A 134 29.39 -0.46 -1.23
C PHE A 134 29.08 -1.17 -2.55
N PHE A 135 28.57 -0.44 -3.55
CA PHE A 135 28.18 -1.02 -4.83
C PHE A 135 29.19 -0.76 -5.95
N GLN A 136 30.27 0.00 -5.72
CA GLN A 136 31.20 0.44 -6.77
C GLN A 136 31.80 -0.72 -7.59
N GLU A 137 32.22 -1.79 -6.93
CA GLU A 137 32.78 -2.98 -7.60
C GLU A 137 31.72 -3.66 -8.48
N CYS A 138 30.49 -3.78 -7.96
CA CYS A 138 29.36 -4.40 -8.64
C CYS A 138 28.90 -3.55 -9.85
N ASP A 139 28.81 -2.23 -9.65
CA ASP A 139 28.49 -1.24 -10.69
C ASP A 139 29.52 -1.29 -11.82
N THR A 140 30.81 -1.31 -11.47
CA THR A 140 31.92 -1.36 -12.45
C THR A 140 31.92 -2.68 -13.23
N ALA A 141 31.66 -3.82 -12.57
CA ALA A 141 31.59 -5.12 -13.23
C ALA A 141 30.44 -5.19 -14.25
N TYR A 142 29.29 -4.58 -13.93
CA TYR A 142 28.14 -4.49 -14.82
C TYR A 142 28.40 -3.53 -15.99
N ASP A 143 28.88 -2.32 -15.71
CA ASP A 143 29.12 -1.27 -16.72
C ASP A 143 30.21 -1.68 -17.74
N ASN A 144 31.20 -2.48 -17.33
CA ASN A 144 32.26 -2.97 -18.22
C ASN A 144 31.83 -4.09 -19.19
N GLY A 145 30.57 -4.55 -19.12
CA GLY A 145 30.01 -5.49 -20.10
C GLY A 145 30.61 -6.90 -20.04
N ASN A 146 31.14 -7.33 -18.89
CA ASN A 146 31.79 -8.63 -18.66
C ASN A 146 30.85 -9.86 -18.76
N GLY A 147 29.75 -9.79 -19.53
CA GLY A 147 28.73 -10.83 -19.59
C GLY A 147 27.80 -10.88 -18.38
N PHE A 148 27.84 -9.85 -17.52
CA PHE A 148 26.97 -9.74 -16.35
C PHE A 148 25.52 -9.52 -16.77
N SER A 149 24.65 -10.48 -16.46
CA SER A 149 23.21 -10.28 -16.63
C SER A 149 22.69 -9.28 -15.60
N LYS A 150 21.58 -8.62 -15.93
CA LYS A 150 20.88 -7.72 -14.99
C LYS A 150 20.49 -8.46 -13.71
N GLU A 151 20.11 -9.74 -13.79
CA GLU A 151 19.71 -10.56 -12.64
C GLU A 151 20.88 -10.83 -11.70
N GLU A 152 22.08 -11.10 -12.24
CA GLU A 152 23.29 -11.27 -11.44
C GLU A 152 23.68 -9.97 -10.74
N TYR A 153 23.66 -8.84 -11.46
CA TYR A 153 23.94 -7.52 -10.89
C TYR A 153 22.97 -7.19 -9.75
N TRP A 154 21.67 -7.33 -9.97
CA TRP A 154 20.65 -7.08 -8.94
C TRP A 154 20.78 -8.05 -7.76
N SER A 155 21.09 -9.32 -8.01
CA SER A 155 21.31 -10.30 -6.93
C SER A 155 22.51 -9.92 -6.07
N GLN A 156 23.60 -9.46 -6.69
CA GLN A 156 24.78 -8.99 -5.95
C GLN A 156 24.47 -7.74 -5.13
N MET A 157 23.77 -6.75 -5.68
CA MET A 157 23.33 -5.59 -4.92
C MET A 157 22.53 -5.98 -3.68
N VAL A 158 21.58 -6.91 -3.80
CA VAL A 158 20.77 -7.38 -2.67
C VAL A 158 21.64 -8.09 -1.64
N ASN A 159 22.56 -8.96 -2.05
CA ASN A 159 23.49 -9.64 -1.14
C ASN A 159 24.40 -8.66 -0.38
N ILE A 160 24.96 -7.66 -1.07
CA ILE A 160 25.77 -6.60 -0.45
C ILE A 160 24.92 -5.86 0.58
N SER A 161 23.70 -5.47 0.20
CA SER A 161 22.75 -4.79 1.06
C SER A 161 22.47 -5.61 2.34
N MET A 162 22.20 -6.91 2.21
CA MET A 162 21.98 -7.83 3.34
C MET A 162 23.20 -7.93 4.28
N GLY A 163 24.42 -8.04 3.74
CA GLY A 163 25.62 -8.12 4.57
C GLY A 163 25.92 -6.80 5.30
N VAL A 164 25.71 -5.66 4.63
CA VAL A 164 25.94 -4.33 5.21
C VAL A 164 24.95 -4.05 6.34
N ILE A 165 23.68 -4.38 6.17
CA ILE A 165 22.64 -4.10 7.18
C ILE A 165 22.76 -4.99 8.42
N GLU A 166 23.24 -6.22 8.28
CA GLU A 166 23.53 -7.08 9.42
C GLU A 166 24.62 -6.49 10.32
N ARG A 167 25.70 -5.97 9.72
CA ARG A 167 26.75 -5.27 10.47
C ARG A 167 26.24 -3.99 11.12
N LEU A 168 25.50 -3.17 10.36
CA LEU A 168 24.90 -1.94 10.89
C LEU A 168 23.94 -2.24 12.06
N ARG A 169 23.15 -3.33 11.97
CA ARG A 169 22.22 -3.74 13.02
C ARG A 169 22.98 -3.99 14.32
N ASP A 170 24.09 -4.71 14.24
CA ASP A 170 24.88 -5.06 15.42
C ASP A 170 25.53 -3.80 16.04
N GLU A 171 26.06 -2.90 15.20
CA GLU A 171 26.57 -1.60 15.65
C GLU A 171 25.48 -0.74 16.33
N VAL A 172 24.27 -0.70 15.76
CA VAL A 172 23.13 0.04 16.35
C VAL A 172 22.71 -0.59 17.67
N ASN A 173 22.69 -1.91 17.77
CA ASN A 173 22.33 -2.62 19.01
C ASN A 173 23.37 -2.43 20.11
N ASP A 174 24.65 -2.37 19.75
CA ASP A 174 25.72 -2.01 20.68
C ASP A 174 25.57 -0.58 21.16
N PHE A 175 25.26 0.35 20.26
CA PHE A 175 24.98 1.75 20.59
C PHE A 175 23.77 1.89 21.53
N LEU A 176 22.63 1.25 21.22
CA LEU A 176 21.43 1.27 22.05
C LEU A 176 21.65 0.65 23.43
N ARG A 177 22.46 -0.42 23.52
CA ARG A 177 22.80 -1.05 24.80
C ARG A 177 23.64 -0.13 25.67
N ASN A 178 24.60 0.58 25.08
CA ASN A 178 25.43 1.54 25.81
C ASN A 178 24.62 2.75 26.29
N ASP A 179 23.64 3.22 25.51
CA ASP A 179 22.75 4.33 25.86
C ASP A 179 21.73 3.96 26.96
N ASN A 180 21.05 2.81 26.81
CA ASN A 180 19.96 2.40 27.71
C ASN A 180 20.41 1.54 28.91
N GLY A 181 21.66 1.07 28.91
CA GLY A 181 22.17 0.14 29.93
C GLY A 181 21.54 -1.26 29.92
N SER A 182 20.74 -1.60 28.90
CA SER A 182 20.09 -2.91 28.78
C SER A 182 19.97 -3.34 27.31
N SER A 183 19.74 -4.64 27.09
CA SER A 183 19.52 -5.22 25.76
C SER A 183 18.04 -5.45 25.42
N PHE A 184 17.11 -4.84 26.18
CA PHE A 184 15.68 -5.00 25.92
C PHE A 184 15.26 -4.28 24.64
N LEU A 185 15.82 -3.10 24.38
CA LEU A 185 15.59 -2.33 23.15
C LEU A 185 16.63 -2.72 22.10
N LYS A 186 16.19 -3.20 20.94
CA LYS A 186 17.09 -3.58 19.85
C LYS A 186 16.47 -3.32 18.47
N MET A 187 17.30 -3.07 17.47
CA MET A 187 16.91 -3.15 16.07
C MET A 187 17.06 -4.58 15.56
N ALA A 188 16.10 -5.01 14.76
CA ALA A 188 16.18 -6.21 13.95
C ALA A 188 16.15 -5.86 12.46
N TYR A 189 16.99 -6.55 11.70
CA TYR A 189 16.86 -6.60 10.25
C TYR A 189 15.62 -7.42 9.88
N GLU A 190 14.78 -6.90 8.98
CA GLU A 190 13.58 -7.60 8.52
C GLU A 190 13.73 -8.10 7.07
N LYS A 191 14.08 -7.19 6.14
CA LYS A 191 14.17 -7.47 4.70
C LYS A 191 14.90 -6.37 3.94
N VAL A 192 15.44 -6.73 2.78
CA VAL A 192 15.78 -5.78 1.70
C VAL A 192 14.60 -5.71 0.75
N LEU A 193 14.15 -4.52 0.39
CA LEU A 193 13.05 -4.29 -0.55
C LEU A 193 13.63 -3.74 -1.85
N PHE A 194 13.67 -4.58 -2.90
CA PHE A 194 14.28 -4.19 -4.17
C PHE A 194 13.78 -5.04 -5.36
N PRO A 195 13.37 -4.44 -6.49
CA PRO A 195 13.02 -3.05 -6.65
C PRO A 195 11.83 -2.66 -5.76
N VAL A 196 11.64 -1.36 -5.61
CA VAL A 196 10.63 -0.77 -4.71
C VAL A 196 10.18 0.58 -5.26
N VAL A 197 8.90 0.86 -5.12
CA VAL A 197 8.25 2.11 -5.54
C VAL A 197 7.46 2.68 -4.38
N PHE A 198 7.67 3.96 -4.11
CA PHE A 198 6.91 4.75 -3.13
C PHE A 198 5.86 5.58 -3.86
N THR A 199 4.64 5.57 -3.34
CA THR A 199 3.48 6.27 -3.92
C THR A 199 2.85 7.26 -2.93
N GLY A 200 3.37 7.31 -1.70
CA GLY A 200 2.97 8.23 -0.64
C GLY A 200 3.51 7.80 0.72
N LYS A 201 3.29 8.65 1.74
CA LYS A 201 3.54 8.26 3.14
C LYS A 201 2.79 6.96 3.49
N LYS A 202 3.51 5.99 4.06
CA LYS A 202 3.08 4.59 4.33
C LYS A 202 2.63 3.78 3.11
N LYS A 203 2.71 4.33 1.90
CA LYS A 203 2.23 3.71 0.66
C LYS A 203 3.38 3.37 -0.27
N TYR A 204 3.72 2.10 -0.34
CA TYR A 204 4.79 1.62 -1.21
C TYR A 204 4.62 0.14 -1.51
N TYR A 205 5.30 -0.32 -2.54
CA TYR A 205 5.34 -1.72 -2.91
C TYR A 205 6.71 -2.10 -3.47
N GLY A 206 7.09 -3.36 -3.33
CA GLY A 206 8.38 -3.84 -3.82
C GLY A 206 8.58 -5.33 -3.57
N ILE A 207 9.68 -5.86 -4.07
CA ILE A 207 10.00 -7.28 -3.92
C ILE A 207 10.79 -7.48 -2.62
N PRO A 208 10.28 -8.26 -1.66
CA PRO A 208 10.98 -8.50 -0.41
C PRO A 208 12.04 -9.57 -0.58
N HIS A 209 13.24 -9.33 -0.06
CA HIS A 209 14.31 -10.30 0.05
C HIS A 209 14.68 -10.45 1.52
N THR A 210 14.43 -11.63 2.09
CA THR A 210 14.60 -11.89 3.52
C THR A 210 15.92 -12.60 3.81
N ARG A 211 16.14 -13.75 3.17
CA ARG A 211 17.32 -14.60 3.38
C ARG A 211 18.30 -14.62 2.22
N LYS A 212 17.79 -14.45 1.00
CA LYS A 212 18.58 -14.42 -0.24
C LYS A 212 17.84 -13.63 -1.32
N PRO A 213 18.54 -13.18 -2.37
CA PRO A 213 17.92 -12.59 -3.54
C PRO A 213 16.90 -13.56 -4.15
N ASN A 214 15.69 -13.07 -4.38
CA ASN A 214 14.62 -13.79 -5.04
C ASN A 214 13.63 -12.79 -5.65
N PHE A 215 13.81 -12.50 -6.93
CA PHE A 215 12.98 -11.56 -7.70
C PHE A 215 11.60 -12.12 -8.07
N ASN A 216 11.32 -13.38 -7.73
CA ASN A 216 10.01 -14.01 -7.94
C ASN A 216 9.16 -14.04 -6.66
N ASN A 217 9.61 -13.39 -5.58
CA ASN A 217 8.84 -13.32 -4.36
C ASN A 217 7.53 -12.55 -4.58
N LYS A 218 6.49 -12.97 -3.84
CA LYS A 218 5.22 -12.25 -3.81
C LYS A 218 5.46 -10.79 -3.45
N LEU A 219 4.83 -9.90 -4.21
CA LEU A 219 4.97 -8.47 -4.02
C LEU A 219 4.54 -8.06 -2.61
N PHE A 220 5.42 -7.33 -1.92
CA PHE A 220 5.07 -6.68 -0.68
C PHE A 220 4.36 -5.37 -1.01
N ILE A 221 3.14 -5.18 -0.50
CA ILE A 221 2.33 -3.98 -0.75
C ILE A 221 1.93 -3.41 0.60
N ARG A 222 2.33 -2.17 0.89
CA ARG A 222 1.96 -1.44 2.09
C ARG A 222 1.00 -0.32 1.73
N GLU A 223 -0.22 -0.37 2.27
CA GLU A 223 -1.28 0.66 2.24
C GLU A 223 -1.64 1.32 0.89
N VAL A 224 -1.08 0.84 -0.22
CA VAL A 224 -1.50 1.26 -1.56
C VAL A 224 -2.99 0.91 -1.72
N GLU A 225 -3.77 1.82 -2.31
CA GLU A 225 -5.24 1.77 -2.31
C GLU A 225 -5.82 0.44 -2.81
N ILE A 226 -5.07 -0.31 -3.62
CA ILE A 226 -5.45 -1.63 -4.14
C ILE A 226 -5.72 -2.69 -3.06
N VAL A 227 -5.13 -2.54 -1.86
CA VAL A 227 -5.31 -3.51 -0.76
C VAL A 227 -6.60 -3.26 0.02
N LYS A 228 -7.25 -2.11 -0.18
CA LYS A 228 -8.48 -1.76 0.53
C LYS A 228 -9.66 -2.59 0.01
N GLN A 229 -10.50 -3.06 0.94
CA GLN A 229 -11.63 -3.97 0.64
C GLN A 229 -12.78 -3.30 -0.12
N ASP A 230 -12.91 -1.98 -0.03
CA ASP A 230 -13.98 -1.20 -0.66
C ASP A 230 -13.75 -0.93 -2.16
N GLN A 231 -12.57 -1.25 -2.69
CA GLN A 231 -12.24 -1.07 -4.10
C GLN A 231 -12.87 -2.15 -5.00
N SER A 232 -13.19 -1.77 -6.24
CA SER A 232 -13.73 -2.70 -7.23
C SER A 232 -12.66 -3.67 -7.72
N SER A 233 -13.07 -4.80 -8.30
CA SER A 233 -12.13 -5.76 -8.90
C SER A 233 -11.33 -5.11 -10.03
N LEU A 234 -11.98 -4.30 -10.88
CA LEU A 234 -11.33 -3.51 -11.94
C LEU A 234 -10.19 -2.65 -11.39
N PHE A 235 -10.45 -1.91 -10.32
CA PHE A 235 -9.44 -1.05 -9.68
C PHE A 235 -8.23 -1.87 -9.20
N ARG A 236 -8.48 -3.04 -8.59
CA ARG A 236 -7.41 -3.95 -8.13
C ARG A 236 -6.65 -4.56 -9.30
N LYS A 237 -7.33 -4.97 -10.36
CA LYS A 237 -6.76 -5.58 -11.57
C LYS A 237 -5.83 -4.61 -12.28
N VAL A 238 -6.29 -3.37 -12.51
CA VAL A 238 -5.47 -2.28 -13.08
C VAL A 238 -4.24 -2.02 -12.21
N GLY A 239 -4.44 -1.83 -10.90
CA GLY A 239 -3.34 -1.55 -9.98
C GLY A 239 -2.31 -2.67 -9.89
N ARG A 240 -2.74 -3.95 -9.84
CA ARG A 240 -1.82 -5.10 -9.88
C ARG A 240 -1.05 -5.15 -11.18
N ARG A 241 -1.71 -4.92 -12.32
CA ARG A 241 -1.05 -4.94 -13.63
C ARG A 241 0.08 -3.93 -13.72
N ILE A 242 -0.11 -2.71 -13.20
CA ILE A 242 0.93 -1.67 -13.13
C ILE A 242 2.08 -2.15 -12.24
N MET A 243 1.77 -2.62 -11.03
CA MET A 243 2.79 -3.08 -10.09
C MET A 243 3.61 -4.24 -10.66
N ASP A 244 2.93 -5.27 -11.18
CA ASP A 244 3.58 -6.46 -11.73
C ASP A 244 4.46 -6.09 -12.92
N LYS A 245 3.98 -5.29 -13.89
CA LYS A 245 4.79 -4.79 -15.01
C LYS A 245 6.03 -4.02 -14.51
N SER A 246 5.86 -3.16 -13.50
CA SER A 246 6.97 -2.33 -12.99
C SER A 246 8.06 -3.11 -12.25
N MET A 247 7.71 -4.29 -11.71
CA MET A 247 8.58 -5.10 -10.86
C MET A 247 9.29 -6.23 -11.63
N LYS A 248 8.97 -6.40 -12.92
CA LYS A 248 9.61 -7.43 -13.74
C LYS A 248 11.11 -7.17 -13.96
N MET A 249 11.87 -8.27 -13.97
CA MET A 249 13.31 -8.25 -14.20
C MET A 249 13.68 -7.66 -15.58
N ASP A 250 12.93 -7.99 -16.61
CA ASP A 250 13.09 -7.53 -17.99
C ASP A 250 12.42 -6.17 -18.27
N ASN A 251 11.85 -5.51 -17.25
CA ASN A 251 11.25 -4.20 -17.43
C ASN A 251 12.32 -3.17 -17.83
N LEU A 252 12.06 -2.49 -18.95
CA LEU A 252 12.85 -1.37 -19.49
C LEU A 252 12.04 -0.06 -19.52
N CYS A 253 10.73 -0.13 -19.24
CA CYS A 253 9.83 1.01 -19.28
C CYS A 253 9.85 1.76 -17.94
N SER A 254 9.73 3.08 -18.00
CA SER A 254 9.45 3.89 -16.82
C SER A 254 8.06 3.58 -16.28
N LEU A 255 7.82 3.90 -15.01
CA LEU A 255 6.48 3.74 -14.41
C LEU A 255 5.43 4.59 -15.15
N HIS A 256 5.84 5.74 -15.67
CA HIS A 256 5.01 6.62 -16.49
C HIS A 256 4.59 5.97 -17.81
N GLN A 257 5.52 5.35 -18.55
CA GLN A 257 5.22 4.59 -19.77
C GLN A 257 4.31 3.39 -19.52
N ILE A 258 4.54 2.66 -18.42
CA ILE A 258 3.67 1.54 -18.02
C ILE A 258 2.24 2.03 -17.79
N ILE A 259 2.08 3.21 -17.20
CA ILE A 259 0.76 3.81 -16.97
C ILE A 259 0.11 4.23 -18.28
N GLU A 260 0.83 4.84 -19.21
CA GLU A 260 0.33 5.16 -20.55
C GLU A 260 -0.25 3.92 -21.23
N ASP A 261 0.53 2.84 -21.30
CA ASP A 261 0.12 1.57 -21.90
C ASP A 261 -1.13 0.98 -21.23
N VAL A 262 -1.10 0.87 -19.89
CA VAL A 262 -2.20 0.26 -19.13
C VAL A 262 -3.46 1.13 -19.18
N LEU A 263 -3.30 2.45 -19.23
CA LEU A 263 -4.41 3.38 -19.35
C LEU A 263 -5.06 3.28 -20.73
N GLU A 264 -4.28 3.24 -21.81
CA GLU A 264 -4.82 3.06 -23.16
C GLU A 264 -5.61 1.75 -23.29
N GLU A 265 -5.08 0.64 -22.78
CA GLU A 265 -5.77 -0.65 -22.71
C GLU A 265 -7.06 -0.55 -21.87
N THR A 266 -6.98 0.06 -20.68
CA THR A 266 -8.14 0.21 -19.79
C THR A 266 -9.25 1.05 -20.41
N VAL A 267 -8.91 2.14 -21.11
CA VAL A 267 -9.91 3.01 -21.77
C VAL A 267 -10.63 2.27 -22.91
N LYS A 268 -9.91 1.42 -23.66
CA LYS A 268 -10.52 0.57 -24.70
C LYS A 268 -11.46 -0.48 -24.08
N ASP A 269 -11.02 -1.11 -22.99
CA ASP A 269 -11.71 -2.24 -22.36
C ASP A 269 -12.84 -1.82 -21.41
N ILE A 270 -12.88 -0.56 -20.92
CA ILE A 270 -13.86 -0.14 -19.91
C ILE A 270 -15.31 -0.24 -20.40
N SER A 271 -15.52 -0.12 -21.72
CA SER A 271 -16.83 -0.26 -22.37
C SER A 271 -17.34 -1.72 -22.40
N GLN A 272 -16.43 -2.69 -22.25
CA GLN A 272 -16.69 -4.13 -22.29
C GLN A 272 -16.48 -4.79 -20.92
N THR A 273 -16.29 -3.99 -19.86
CA THR A 273 -15.99 -4.52 -18.53
C THR A 273 -17.16 -5.33 -17.98
N ASP A 274 -16.87 -6.53 -17.49
CA ASP A 274 -17.84 -7.37 -16.81
C ASP A 274 -18.46 -6.61 -15.62
N PHE A 275 -19.78 -6.65 -15.52
CA PHE A 275 -20.54 -6.08 -14.41
C PHE A 275 -20.03 -6.56 -13.03
N ASN A 276 -19.49 -7.77 -12.94
CA ASN A 276 -18.92 -8.26 -11.68
C ASN A 276 -17.61 -7.54 -11.30
N GLU A 277 -16.86 -7.00 -12.27
CA GLU A 277 -15.59 -6.33 -12.00
C GLU A 277 -15.78 -4.95 -11.34
N ILE A 278 -16.97 -4.36 -11.39
CA ILE A 278 -17.30 -3.03 -10.85
C ILE A 278 -18.03 -3.07 -9.51
N ILE A 279 -18.37 -4.25 -8.99
CA ILE A 279 -19.01 -4.41 -7.68
C ILE A 279 -18.06 -3.88 -6.60
N LYS A 280 -18.61 -3.10 -5.68
CA LYS A 280 -17.94 -2.57 -4.48
C LYS A 280 -18.65 -3.08 -3.24
N THR A 281 -17.97 -3.00 -2.10
CA THR A 281 -18.55 -3.36 -0.81
C THR A 281 -18.55 -2.19 0.15
N ALA A 282 -19.57 -2.10 0.97
CA ALA A 282 -19.68 -1.12 2.06
C ALA A 282 -20.20 -1.81 3.33
N VAL A 283 -19.99 -1.16 4.47
CA VAL A 283 -20.50 -1.62 5.77
C VAL A 283 -21.45 -0.55 6.28
N TRP A 284 -22.67 -0.94 6.67
CA TRP A 284 -23.60 -0.01 7.29
C TRP A 284 -23.27 0.15 8.78
N ARG A 285 -23.02 1.39 9.21
CA ARG A 285 -22.76 1.74 10.61
C ARG A 285 -23.61 2.96 10.97
N PRO A 286 -24.71 2.81 11.73
CA PRO A 286 -25.64 3.90 12.05
C PRO A 286 -24.97 5.06 12.79
N ASP A 287 -23.99 4.75 13.64
CA ASP A 287 -23.20 5.68 14.44
C ASP A 287 -22.22 6.55 13.61
N LYS A 288 -21.90 6.13 12.38
CA LYS A 288 -20.98 6.87 11.51
C LYS A 288 -21.73 7.75 10.53
N ASN A 289 -21.29 9.00 10.39
CA ASN A 289 -21.82 9.97 9.43
C ASN A 289 -21.39 9.70 7.97
N ASN A 290 -21.60 8.47 7.49
CA ASN A 290 -21.42 8.12 6.09
C ASN A 290 -22.71 8.41 5.32
N LYS A 291 -22.88 9.67 4.92
CA LYS A 291 -24.10 10.15 4.26
C LYS A 291 -24.50 9.29 3.07
N SER A 292 -23.57 8.87 2.21
CA SER A 292 -23.92 8.08 1.02
C SER A 292 -24.50 6.71 1.38
N VAL A 293 -23.91 6.01 2.35
CA VAL A 293 -24.42 4.71 2.81
C VAL A 293 -25.74 4.88 3.55
N GLN A 294 -25.87 5.90 4.40
CA GLN A 294 -27.12 6.18 5.11
C GLN A 294 -28.28 6.47 4.16
N TYR A 295 -28.08 7.34 3.16
CA TYR A 295 -29.10 7.61 2.14
C TYR A 295 -29.43 6.38 1.30
N PHE A 296 -28.42 5.58 0.94
CA PHE A 296 -28.63 4.32 0.23
C PHE A 296 -29.53 3.37 1.02
N ILE A 297 -29.18 3.08 2.28
CA ILE A 297 -29.92 2.14 3.14
C ILE A 297 -31.34 2.63 3.38
N SER A 298 -31.53 3.91 3.72
CA SER A 298 -32.86 4.50 3.88
C SER A 298 -33.73 4.30 2.63
N ARG A 299 -33.15 4.51 1.43
CA ARG A 299 -33.87 4.29 0.17
C ARG A 299 -34.16 2.82 -0.12
N MET A 300 -33.27 1.90 0.26
CA MET A 300 -33.52 0.45 0.13
C MET A 300 -34.67 0.03 1.05
N GLN A 301 -34.71 0.52 2.29
CA GLN A 301 -35.79 0.27 3.25
C GLN A 301 -37.14 0.81 2.76
N ASP A 302 -37.16 2.03 2.20
CA ASP A 302 -38.37 2.62 1.61
C ASP A 302 -38.90 1.83 0.40
N ARG A 303 -38.01 1.19 -0.37
CA ARG A 303 -38.39 0.32 -1.50
C ARG A 303 -38.89 -1.03 -1.01
N HIS A 304 -38.19 -1.65 -0.06
CA HIS A 304 -38.63 -2.89 0.56
C HIS A 304 -40.03 -2.76 1.17
N THR A 305 -40.28 -1.68 1.93
CA THR A 305 -41.60 -1.40 2.55
C THR A 305 -42.71 -1.30 1.50
N ARG A 306 -42.42 -0.78 0.31
CA ARG A 306 -43.38 -0.74 -0.81
C ARG A 306 -43.62 -2.13 -1.39
N GLU A 307 -42.58 -2.93 -1.59
CA GLU A 307 -42.74 -4.32 -2.06
C GLU A 307 -43.52 -5.17 -1.06
N GLU A 308 -43.33 -4.97 0.24
CA GLU A 308 -44.14 -5.60 1.27
C GLU A 308 -45.62 -5.20 1.16
N ALA A 309 -45.91 -3.91 0.96
CA ALA A 309 -47.28 -3.41 0.80
C ALA A 309 -47.95 -4.00 -0.44
N ASP A 310 -47.24 -4.03 -1.58
CA ASP A 310 -47.73 -4.62 -2.83
C ASP A 310 -47.96 -6.14 -2.69
N THR A 311 -47.04 -6.82 -2.01
CA THR A 311 -47.17 -8.26 -1.70
C THR A 311 -48.39 -8.55 -0.84
N LYS A 312 -48.62 -7.75 0.22
CA LYS A 312 -49.84 -7.85 1.05
C LYS A 312 -51.12 -7.66 0.23
N GLN A 313 -51.11 -6.79 -0.79
CA GLN A 313 -52.24 -6.63 -1.71
C GLN A 313 -52.44 -7.83 -2.65
N LEU A 314 -51.36 -8.42 -3.17
CA LEU A 314 -51.43 -9.61 -4.02
C LEU A 314 -51.98 -10.82 -3.27
N ILE A 315 -51.55 -11.02 -2.03
CA ILE A 315 -52.07 -12.09 -1.15
C ILE A 315 -53.57 -11.91 -0.92
N LYS A 316 -54.04 -10.69 -0.65
CA LYS A 316 -55.48 -10.40 -0.53
C LYS A 316 -56.26 -10.74 -1.80
N LYS A 317 -55.63 -10.67 -2.98
CA LYS A 317 -56.19 -11.01 -4.28
C LYS A 317 -55.99 -12.49 -4.67
N SER A 318 -55.48 -13.33 -3.77
CA SER A 318 -55.14 -14.75 -4.02
C SER A 318 -54.15 -14.97 -5.17
N LEU A 319 -53.25 -14.00 -5.39
CA LEU A 319 -52.17 -14.09 -6.38
C LEU A 319 -50.85 -14.46 -5.69
N THR A 320 -50.00 -15.21 -6.39
CA THR A 320 -48.70 -15.65 -5.88
C THR A 320 -47.75 -14.45 -5.67
N PRO A 321 -47.19 -14.26 -4.46
CA PRO A 321 -46.17 -13.26 -4.19
C PRO A 321 -44.91 -13.46 -5.03
N LYS A 322 -44.25 -12.37 -5.41
CA LYS A 322 -42.89 -12.41 -5.94
C LYS A 322 -41.88 -12.28 -4.79
N PRO A 323 -40.68 -12.88 -4.91
CA PRO A 323 -39.59 -12.60 -3.98
C PRO A 323 -39.26 -11.11 -3.95
N TYR A 324 -38.84 -10.60 -2.78
CA TYR A 324 -38.40 -9.21 -2.64
C TYR A 324 -37.12 -8.98 -3.43
N PHE A 325 -37.03 -7.84 -4.12
CA PHE A 325 -35.82 -7.43 -4.84
C PHE A 325 -34.86 -6.64 -3.95
N TYR A 326 -35.37 -6.01 -2.89
CA TYR A 326 -34.58 -5.18 -1.98
C TYR A 326 -34.46 -5.84 -0.62
N GLU A 327 -33.31 -6.42 -0.30
CA GLU A 327 -33.02 -6.91 1.05
C GLU A 327 -32.54 -5.76 1.95
N ILE A 328 -32.88 -5.83 3.24
CA ILE A 328 -32.42 -4.88 4.26
C ILE A 328 -31.18 -5.48 4.90
N SER A 329 -30.03 -4.82 4.74
CA SER A 329 -28.81 -5.18 5.48
C SER A 329 -28.91 -4.71 6.92
N GLU A 330 -28.40 -5.49 7.87
CA GLU A 330 -28.39 -5.14 9.29
C GLU A 330 -27.21 -4.22 9.67
N PRO A 331 -27.29 -3.46 10.76
CA PRO A 331 -26.16 -2.66 11.24
C PRO A 331 -24.93 -3.53 11.49
N GLY A 332 -23.79 -3.12 10.93
CA GLY A 332 -22.52 -3.84 11.01
C GLY A 332 -22.30 -4.84 9.87
N GLU A 333 -23.34 -5.20 9.11
CA GLU A 333 -23.21 -6.09 7.97
C GLU A 333 -22.57 -5.39 6.77
N ARG A 334 -21.89 -6.21 5.97
CA ARG A 334 -21.32 -5.80 4.70
C ARG A 334 -22.29 -6.12 3.58
N PHE A 335 -22.51 -5.16 2.71
CA PHE A 335 -23.33 -5.32 1.52
C PHE A 335 -22.56 -4.93 0.26
N GLU A 336 -22.99 -5.50 -0.86
CA GLU A 336 -22.45 -5.21 -2.18
C GLU A 336 -23.26 -4.13 -2.88
N TYR A 337 -22.61 -3.29 -3.68
CA TYR A 337 -23.28 -2.26 -4.46
C TYR A 337 -22.53 -1.93 -5.74
N VAL A 338 -23.26 -1.36 -6.70
CA VAL A 338 -22.74 -0.71 -7.91
C VAL A 338 -23.21 0.74 -7.96
N VAL A 339 -22.53 1.58 -8.75
CA VAL A 339 -22.95 2.97 -8.99
C VAL A 339 -23.53 3.07 -10.39
N VAL A 340 -24.82 3.40 -10.48
CA VAL A 340 -25.59 3.53 -11.71
C VAL A 340 -25.72 4.99 -12.15
N GLU A 341 -26.00 5.20 -13.43
CA GLU A 341 -26.34 6.52 -13.95
C GLU A 341 -27.62 7.04 -13.29
N ASN A 342 -27.62 8.33 -12.94
CA ASN A 342 -28.79 9.01 -12.44
C ASN A 342 -28.71 10.49 -12.84
N ASP A 343 -29.52 10.88 -13.82
CA ASP A 343 -29.55 12.25 -14.33
C ASP A 343 -30.16 13.24 -13.32
N LEU A 344 -30.92 12.73 -12.34
CA LEU A 344 -31.64 13.55 -11.36
C LEU A 344 -30.81 13.89 -10.11
N SER A 345 -29.70 13.19 -9.85
CA SER A 345 -28.86 13.46 -8.69
C SER A 345 -27.40 13.11 -8.93
N GLN A 346 -26.50 14.01 -8.52
CA GLN A 346 -25.06 13.77 -8.52
C GLN A 346 -24.56 13.10 -7.23
N LYS A 347 -25.41 12.93 -6.22
CA LYS A 347 -25.00 12.32 -4.95
C LYS A 347 -24.79 10.81 -5.15
N VAL A 348 -23.64 10.31 -4.70
CA VAL A 348 -23.28 8.89 -4.85
C VAL A 348 -24.32 7.97 -4.20
N GLY A 349 -24.85 8.32 -3.02
CA GLY A 349 -25.88 7.51 -2.35
C GLY A 349 -27.17 7.31 -3.17
N ASP A 350 -27.52 8.28 -4.01
CA ASP A 350 -28.70 8.20 -4.90
C ASP A 350 -28.41 7.35 -6.15
N LYS A 351 -27.13 7.20 -6.49
CA LYS A 351 -26.63 6.38 -7.59
C LYS A 351 -26.26 4.96 -7.18
N MET A 352 -26.18 4.66 -5.88
CA MET A 352 -25.86 3.31 -5.41
C MET A 352 -27.05 2.35 -5.67
N GLU A 353 -26.79 1.12 -6.08
CA GLU A 353 -27.81 0.11 -6.26
C GLU A 353 -27.27 -1.28 -5.92
N TYR A 354 -28.12 -2.20 -5.47
CA TYR A 354 -27.73 -3.59 -5.34
C TYR A 354 -27.37 -4.18 -6.72
N PRO A 355 -26.29 -4.98 -6.83
CA PRO A 355 -25.83 -5.53 -8.11
C PRO A 355 -26.93 -6.32 -8.85
N GLU A 356 -27.67 -7.15 -8.12
CA GLU A 356 -28.75 -7.97 -8.69
C GLU A 356 -29.92 -7.12 -9.20
N VAL A 357 -30.33 -6.12 -8.42
CA VAL A 357 -31.38 -5.16 -8.81
C VAL A 357 -30.99 -4.39 -10.06
N ALA A 358 -29.75 -3.89 -10.13
CA ALA A 358 -29.26 -3.16 -11.29
C ALA A 358 -29.25 -4.06 -12.54
N ARG A 359 -28.88 -5.34 -12.39
CA ARG A 359 -28.92 -6.34 -13.48
C ARG A 359 -30.34 -6.63 -13.94
N CYS A 360 -31.25 -6.93 -13.02
CA CYS A 360 -32.64 -7.27 -13.34
C CYS A 360 -33.41 -6.11 -13.96
N LEU A 361 -33.11 -4.87 -13.56
CA LEU A 361 -33.74 -3.67 -14.10
C LEU A 361 -33.00 -3.06 -15.30
N GLY A 362 -31.91 -3.68 -15.76
CA GLY A 362 -31.13 -3.19 -16.90
C GLY A 362 -30.55 -1.79 -16.70
N LYS A 363 -30.16 -1.44 -15.47
CA LYS A 363 -29.64 -0.10 -15.15
C LYS A 363 -28.26 0.11 -15.75
N LYS A 364 -28.06 1.28 -16.36
CA LYS A 364 -26.76 1.68 -16.90
C LYS A 364 -25.80 2.07 -15.76
N ILE A 365 -24.55 1.68 -15.90
CA ILE A 365 -23.49 1.95 -14.92
C ILE A 365 -22.90 3.34 -15.15
N ASP A 366 -22.63 4.08 -14.08
CA ASP A 366 -21.92 5.36 -14.15
C ASP A 366 -20.42 5.11 -14.36
N ILE A 367 -20.01 4.90 -15.61
CA ILE A 367 -18.61 4.63 -15.98
C ILE A 367 -17.69 5.79 -15.53
N SER A 368 -18.19 7.03 -15.56
CA SER A 368 -17.44 8.22 -15.15
C SER A 368 -17.02 8.17 -13.68
N TYR A 369 -17.90 7.67 -12.81
CA TYR A 369 -17.60 7.45 -11.40
C TYR A 369 -16.41 6.49 -11.22
N TYR A 370 -16.41 5.35 -11.91
CA TYR A 370 -15.33 4.36 -11.81
C TYR A 370 -14.04 4.86 -12.44
N LEU A 371 -14.12 5.53 -13.60
CA LEU A 371 -12.96 6.13 -14.26
C LEU A 371 -12.28 7.16 -13.36
N LYS A 372 -13.04 7.98 -12.62
CA LYS A 372 -12.48 8.94 -11.65
C LYS A 372 -11.63 8.25 -10.58
N SER A 373 -12.08 7.09 -10.08
CA SER A 373 -11.32 6.32 -9.09
C SER A 373 -10.01 5.79 -9.69
N VAL A 374 -10.08 5.24 -10.90
CA VAL A 374 -8.93 4.70 -11.62
C VAL A 374 -7.93 5.82 -12.00
N ILE A 375 -8.39 7.02 -12.36
CA ILE A 375 -7.53 8.21 -12.57
C ILE A 375 -6.73 8.53 -11.30
N GLY A 376 -7.39 8.53 -10.14
CA GLY A 376 -6.72 8.76 -8.86
C GLY A 376 -5.66 7.69 -8.58
N LEU A 377 -5.91 6.44 -8.97
CA LEU A 377 -4.94 5.35 -8.87
C LEU A 377 -3.74 5.55 -9.79
N TYR A 378 -3.95 5.88 -11.07
CA TYR A 378 -2.84 6.16 -11.99
C TYR A 378 -1.96 7.30 -11.48
N ALA A 379 -2.58 8.42 -11.09
CA ALA A 379 -1.88 9.56 -10.54
C ALA A 379 -1.06 9.20 -9.29
N ARG A 380 -1.57 8.28 -8.47
CA ARG A 380 -0.87 7.78 -7.27
C ARG A 380 0.45 7.07 -7.59
N PHE A 381 0.57 6.44 -8.76
CA PHE A 381 1.82 5.77 -9.14
C PHE A 381 2.89 6.74 -9.66
N ILE A 382 2.49 7.88 -10.23
CA ILE A 382 3.44 8.86 -10.83
C ILE A 382 3.61 10.14 -10.02
N ASN A 383 2.85 10.37 -8.96
CA ASN A 383 2.93 11.60 -8.18
C ASN A 383 4.33 11.87 -7.60
N TYR A 384 5.17 10.86 -7.38
CA TYR A 384 6.56 11.04 -6.92
C TYR A 384 7.57 11.35 -8.03
N ASP A 385 7.16 11.33 -9.30
CA ASP A 385 8.02 11.78 -10.40
C ASP A 385 8.23 13.30 -10.31
N ASP A 386 9.47 13.74 -10.53
CA ASP A 386 9.87 15.14 -10.42
C ASP A 386 9.02 16.07 -11.30
N SER A 387 8.46 15.55 -12.39
CA SER A 387 7.57 16.28 -13.31
C SER A 387 6.27 16.75 -12.66
N TYR A 388 5.84 16.13 -11.56
CA TYR A 388 4.60 16.45 -10.84
C TYR A 388 4.83 17.11 -9.48
N GLN A 389 6.07 17.13 -9.00
CA GLN A 389 6.41 17.76 -7.72
C GLN A 389 6.16 19.27 -7.79
N PRO A 390 5.51 19.86 -6.77
CA PRO A 390 5.24 21.30 -6.76
C PRO A 390 6.55 22.09 -6.64
N SER A 391 6.61 23.26 -7.29
CA SER A 391 7.70 24.21 -7.05
C SER A 391 7.68 24.71 -5.60
N SER A 392 8.83 25.18 -5.11
CA SER A 392 8.96 25.76 -3.77
C SER A 392 7.97 26.93 -3.56
N GLU A 393 7.73 27.74 -4.59
CA GLU A 393 6.76 28.84 -4.56
C GLU A 393 5.32 28.35 -4.37
N THR A 394 4.92 27.31 -5.12
CA THR A 394 3.57 26.73 -5.03
C THR A 394 3.32 26.11 -3.65
N LEU A 395 4.35 25.45 -3.10
CA LEU A 395 4.30 24.86 -1.78
C LEU A 395 4.20 25.92 -0.67
N LEU A 396 4.96 27.01 -0.78
CA LEU A 396 4.87 28.15 0.15
C LEU A 396 3.51 28.84 0.09
N GLU A 397 2.93 29.03 -1.11
CA GLU A 397 1.60 29.62 -1.25
C GLU A 397 0.51 28.74 -0.61
N ALA A 398 0.60 27.42 -0.77
CA ALA A 398 -0.32 26.48 -0.14
C ALA A 398 -0.20 26.49 1.39
N LEU A 399 1.02 26.58 1.93
CA LEU A 399 1.27 26.69 3.36
C LEU A 399 0.69 27.99 3.95
N LYS A 400 0.85 29.13 3.26
CA LYS A 400 0.27 30.42 3.69
C LYS A 400 -1.25 30.35 3.78
N LYS A 401 -1.92 29.79 2.77
CA LYS A 401 -3.39 29.61 2.77
C LYS A 401 -3.89 28.75 3.94
N LEU A 402 -3.09 27.79 4.39
CA LEU A 402 -3.42 26.92 5.53
C LEU A 402 -3.30 27.68 6.87
N LYS A 403 -2.22 28.45 7.04
CA LYS A 403 -2.04 29.31 8.23
C LYS A 403 -3.15 30.38 8.33
N ASP A 404 -3.53 30.98 7.22
CA ASP A 404 -4.61 31.99 7.18
C ASP A 404 -5.99 31.38 7.44
N GLY A 405 -6.20 30.12 7.03
CA GLY A 405 -7.44 29.37 7.29
C GLY A 405 -7.60 28.95 8.75
N ASN A 406 -6.51 28.58 9.43
CA ASN A 406 -6.54 28.21 10.85
C ASN A 406 -6.79 29.44 11.76
N LYS A 407 -6.22 30.62 11.44
CA LYS A 407 -6.50 31.87 12.15
C LYS A 407 -7.97 32.31 12.10
N ALA A 408 -8.73 31.90 11.08
CA ALA A 408 -10.16 32.19 10.98
C ALA A 408 -11.04 31.23 11.80
N GLY A 409 -10.49 30.12 12.28
CA GLY A 409 -11.20 29.07 13.03
C GLY A 409 -11.24 29.27 14.55
N ASP A 410 -10.25 29.96 15.13
CA ASP A 410 -10.10 30.08 16.60
C ASP A 410 -10.90 31.23 17.24
N ASN A 411 -11.68 32.01 16.48
CA ASN A 411 -12.45 33.14 17.00
C ASN A 411 -13.88 32.79 17.46
N LYS A 412 -14.18 31.53 17.84
CA LYS A 412 -15.50 31.18 18.41
C LYS A 412 -15.44 30.12 19.54
N ALA A 413 -15.39 30.63 20.77
CA ALA A 413 -15.75 30.07 22.10
C ALA A 413 -14.64 30.49 23.07
N ASP A 414 -14.83 31.06 24.26
CA ASP A 414 -15.97 31.29 25.12
C ASP A 414 -15.73 32.61 25.88
N ASP A 415 -16.79 33.38 26.11
CA ASP A 415 -16.79 34.50 27.06
C ASP A 415 -16.94 33.93 28.48
N GLY A 416 -15.89 34.05 29.29
CA GLY A 416 -15.90 33.59 30.67
C GLY A 416 -14.61 33.91 31.41
N GLY A 417 -14.56 35.10 32.03
CA GLY A 417 -13.87 35.37 33.29
C GLY A 417 -12.33 35.35 33.29
N ILE A 418 -11.75 36.55 33.31
CA ILE A 418 -10.37 36.79 33.72
C ILE A 418 -10.20 36.42 35.20
N ASP A 419 -9.18 35.62 35.51
CA ASP A 419 -8.34 35.82 36.69
C ASP A 419 -6.88 35.78 36.22
N GLU A 420 -6.24 36.95 36.30
CA GLU A 420 -4.79 37.13 36.18
C GLU A 420 -4.13 36.54 37.43
N ASP A 421 -3.18 35.61 37.25
CA ASP A 421 -1.93 35.49 38.02
C ASP A 421 -1.28 34.11 37.80
N ASP A 422 -0.30 34.08 36.89
CA ASP A 422 0.99 33.37 37.04
C ASP A 422 1.75 33.45 35.71
N LEU A 423 2.31 34.64 35.46
CA LEU A 423 3.36 34.85 34.47
C LEU A 423 4.65 34.24 35.02
N ASP A 424 4.98 33.03 34.56
CA ASP A 424 6.34 32.60 34.27
C ASP A 424 6.30 31.16 33.73
N LYS A 425 6.56 31.01 32.42
CA LYS A 425 7.41 29.96 31.83
C LYS A 425 7.42 30.03 30.30
N ASP A 426 8.62 30.31 29.81
CA ASP A 426 9.23 29.72 28.62
C ASP A 426 8.58 30.06 27.27
N GLU A 427 8.94 31.23 26.73
CA GLU A 427 9.05 31.43 25.27
C GLU A 427 10.16 30.52 24.72
N GLU A 428 9.89 29.22 24.53
CA GLU A 428 10.72 28.36 23.68
C GLU A 428 9.81 27.43 22.83
N ASP A 429 10.01 27.49 21.51
CA ASP A 429 9.59 26.53 20.47
C ASP A 429 8.19 26.62 19.80
N GLU A 430 7.75 27.78 19.31
CA GLU A 430 6.56 27.89 18.43
C GLU A 430 6.81 27.99 16.90
N ASP A 431 8.03 27.78 16.40
CA ASP A 431 8.32 28.03 14.97
C ASP A 431 8.99 26.89 14.17
N GLU A 432 8.96 25.64 14.64
CA GLU A 432 9.31 24.50 13.79
C GLU A 432 8.04 23.87 13.19
N MET A 433 7.64 24.32 12.00
CA MET A 433 6.53 23.70 11.26
C MET A 433 6.80 22.20 11.09
N ASP A 434 5.82 21.38 11.48
CA ASP A 434 5.90 19.92 11.40
C ASP A 434 6.26 19.48 9.97
N GLU A 435 7.46 18.90 9.79
CA GLU A 435 7.93 18.34 8.51
C GLU A 435 6.89 17.39 7.89
N ASP A 436 6.10 16.71 8.74
CA ASP A 436 5.02 15.84 8.30
C ASP A 436 3.86 16.60 7.64
N GLU A 437 3.53 17.79 8.10
CA GLU A 437 2.46 18.61 7.52
C GLU A 437 2.89 19.12 6.13
N ILE A 438 4.14 19.58 6.01
CA ILE A 438 4.74 19.98 4.73
C ILE A 438 4.72 18.82 3.74
N SER A 439 5.12 17.62 4.18
CA SER A 439 5.11 16.40 3.35
C SER A 439 3.69 16.05 2.86
N LYS A 440 2.68 16.11 3.73
CA LYS A 440 1.27 15.84 3.36
C LYS A 440 0.76 16.82 2.29
N ILE A 441 1.09 18.10 2.41
CA ILE A 441 0.69 19.13 1.45
C ILE A 441 1.36 18.89 0.10
N ARG A 442 2.68 18.62 0.10
CA ARG A 442 3.43 18.28 -1.11
C ARG A 442 2.83 17.10 -1.84
N ASP A 443 2.60 15.99 -1.14
CA ASP A 443 1.98 14.78 -1.67
C ASP A 443 0.59 15.07 -2.27
N SER A 444 -0.21 15.91 -1.61
CA SER A 444 -1.52 16.31 -2.12
C SER A 444 -1.45 17.16 -3.39
N LEU A 445 -0.49 18.08 -3.49
CA LEU A 445 -0.31 18.93 -4.67
C LEU A 445 0.20 18.10 -5.85
N ALA A 446 1.18 17.24 -5.61
CA ALA A 446 1.73 16.36 -6.64
C ALA A 446 0.66 15.39 -7.17
N GLN A 447 -0.17 14.82 -6.29
CA GLN A 447 -1.31 14.00 -6.68
C GLN A 447 -2.29 14.76 -7.60
N LYS A 448 -2.63 16.02 -7.28
CA LYS A 448 -3.53 16.84 -8.11
C LYS A 448 -2.91 17.15 -9.48
N SER A 449 -1.61 17.44 -9.52
CA SER A 449 -0.87 17.67 -10.77
C SER A 449 -0.89 16.42 -11.66
N ALA A 450 -0.60 15.26 -11.09
CA ALA A 450 -0.65 13.98 -11.78
C ALA A 450 -2.07 13.65 -12.27
N GLU A 451 -3.11 13.84 -11.45
CA GLU A 451 -4.51 13.65 -11.88
C GLU A 451 -4.91 14.56 -13.05
N LYS A 452 -4.44 15.81 -13.06
CA LYS A 452 -4.67 16.75 -14.17
C LYS A 452 -4.04 16.22 -15.46
N TRP A 453 -2.82 15.71 -15.38
CA TRP A 453 -2.14 15.12 -16.54
C TRP A 453 -2.87 13.87 -17.05
N VAL A 454 -3.23 12.93 -16.16
CA VAL A 454 -3.97 11.70 -16.54
C VAL A 454 -5.28 12.05 -17.25
N ARG A 455 -6.03 13.03 -16.74
CA ARG A 455 -7.26 13.52 -17.39
C ARG A 455 -6.99 14.10 -18.78
N GLY A 456 -5.92 14.89 -18.92
CA GLY A 456 -5.51 15.44 -20.22
C GLY A 456 -5.13 14.36 -21.21
N TYR A 457 -4.40 13.33 -20.76
CA TYR A 457 -4.01 12.20 -21.59
C TYR A 457 -5.23 11.39 -22.09
N ILE A 458 -6.18 11.07 -21.21
CA ILE A 458 -7.46 10.43 -21.59
C ILE A 458 -8.21 11.27 -22.62
N LYS A 459 -8.27 12.59 -22.43
CA LYS A 459 -8.92 13.50 -23.39
C LYS A 459 -8.23 13.45 -24.75
N ASN A 460 -6.90 13.46 -24.78
CA ASN A 460 -6.13 13.37 -26.03
C ASN A 460 -6.29 12.01 -26.72
N LEU A 461 -6.44 10.90 -25.99
CA LEU A 461 -6.76 9.61 -26.59
C LEU A 461 -8.12 9.64 -27.30
N HIS A 462 -9.13 10.25 -26.69
CA HIS A 462 -10.45 10.40 -27.29
C HIS A 462 -10.47 11.35 -28.50
N GLU A 463 -9.67 12.42 -28.48
CA GLU A 463 -9.55 13.37 -29.61
C GLU A 463 -8.64 12.85 -30.74
N GLY A 464 -7.59 12.10 -30.39
CA GLY A 464 -6.63 11.48 -31.30
C GLY A 464 -7.19 10.29 -32.09
N LEU A 465 -8.21 9.61 -31.57
CA LEU A 465 -9.00 8.61 -32.30
C LEU A 465 -9.78 9.18 -33.51
N LYS A 466 -9.68 10.49 -33.79
CA LYS A 466 -10.15 11.15 -35.03
C LYS A 466 -9.04 11.63 -35.97
N LYS A 467 -7.76 11.48 -35.60
CA LYS A 467 -6.63 11.82 -36.47
C LYS A 467 -5.55 10.75 -36.32
N ASP A 468 -5.66 9.72 -37.16
CA ASP A 468 -4.56 8.82 -37.43
C ASP A 468 -3.34 9.61 -37.95
N GLU A 469 -2.14 9.08 -37.64
CA GLU A 469 -0.80 9.41 -38.17
C GLU A 469 0.16 10.35 -37.43
N ALA A 470 -0.18 11.00 -36.30
CA ALA A 470 0.81 11.88 -35.62
C ALA A 470 1.50 11.30 -34.37
N ILE A 471 0.94 10.29 -33.71
CA ILE A 471 1.35 9.89 -32.35
C ILE A 471 2.61 8.99 -32.33
N ILE A 472 2.88 8.24 -33.41
CA ILE A 472 4.00 7.28 -33.48
C ILE A 472 5.37 7.98 -33.46
N SER A 473 5.46 9.24 -33.91
CA SER A 473 6.73 9.99 -33.99
C SER A 473 7.17 10.60 -32.64
N HIS A 474 6.24 10.85 -31.71
CA HIS A 474 6.58 11.46 -30.41
C HIS A 474 7.01 10.45 -29.34
N LEU A 475 6.52 9.21 -29.42
CA LEU A 475 6.81 8.14 -28.45
C LEU A 475 8.26 7.63 -28.54
N TRP A 476 8.94 7.80 -29.67
CA TRP A 476 10.31 7.32 -29.85
C TRP A 476 11.42 8.26 -29.34
N LYS A 477 11.09 9.50 -28.94
CA LYS A 477 12.11 10.52 -28.60
C LYS A 477 12.50 10.59 -27.12
N ARG A 478 11.92 9.77 -26.23
CA ARG A 478 12.20 9.79 -24.78
C ARG A 478 12.68 8.47 -24.17
N ALA A 479 12.99 7.46 -24.99
CA ALA A 479 13.61 6.23 -24.50
C ALA A 479 15.14 6.40 -24.39
N ARG A 480 15.62 7.13 -23.38
CA ARG A 480 16.99 7.00 -22.84
C ARG A 480 17.07 7.63 -21.45
N ILE A 481 17.55 6.82 -20.50
CA ILE A 481 18.00 7.14 -19.14
C ILE A 481 16.88 7.12 -18.07
N TYR A 482 16.73 5.98 -17.37
CA TYR A 482 16.79 5.92 -15.89
C TYR A 482 16.77 4.45 -15.41
N ALA A 483 17.95 3.93 -15.08
CA ALA A 483 18.13 2.74 -14.25
C ALA A 483 19.43 2.92 -13.47
N LYS A 484 19.48 3.90 -12.57
CA LYS A 484 20.58 4.03 -11.61
C LYS A 484 20.05 4.30 -10.20
N LYS A 485 20.42 3.37 -9.32
CA LYS A 485 20.44 3.38 -7.85
C LYS A 485 19.12 3.58 -7.13
N TYR A 486 18.68 2.58 -6.35
CA TYR A 486 18.26 2.67 -4.94
C TYR A 486 17.76 1.28 -4.48
N SER A 487 18.62 0.50 -3.82
CA SER A 487 18.20 -0.63 -2.96
C SER A 487 17.74 -0.04 -1.63
N ILE A 488 16.54 -0.40 -1.17
CA ILE A 488 15.99 0.11 0.10
C ILE A 488 16.00 -1.02 1.13
N LEU A 489 16.66 -0.76 2.25
CA LEU A 489 16.86 -1.69 3.35
C LEU A 489 15.92 -1.37 4.49
N LEU A 490 15.21 -2.36 5.01
CA LEU A 490 14.31 -2.14 6.15
C LEU A 490 14.93 -2.67 7.45
N MET A 491 15.06 -1.76 8.41
CA MET A 491 15.35 -2.05 9.83
C MET A 491 14.11 -1.74 10.68
N LEU A 492 13.75 -2.66 11.56
CA LEU A 492 12.68 -2.48 12.55
C LEU A 492 13.28 -2.37 13.95
N ILE A 493 12.78 -1.47 14.80
CA ILE A 493 12.89 -1.56 16.26
C ILE A 493 12.07 -2.79 16.69
N LYS A 494 12.65 -3.64 17.54
CA LYS A 494 12.00 -4.80 18.15
C LYS A 494 12.14 -4.78 19.66
#